data_AF-A0A946ADH2-F1
#
_entry.id   AF-A0A946ADH2-F1
#
_cell.length_a   1.000
_cell.length_b   1.000
_cell.length_c   1.000
_cell.angle_alpha   90.00
_cell.angle_beta   90.00
_cell.angle_gamma   90.00
#
_symmetry.space_group_name_H-M   'P 1'
#
loop_
_entity.id
_entity.type
_entity.pdbx_description
1 polymer ?
#
loop_
_entity_poly.entity_id
_entity_poly.type
_entity_poly.pdbx_seq_one_letter_code
_entity_poly.pdbx_strand_id
1 'polypeptide(L)'
;MTPLGPVRAQAMFGGHGIFLEDLMLGLTLDDQLWLKADDLNRSLYCDAGSHCFVYRRMGKPVELGFWCVLPEIWADPHDLIAWAESAFAAAKRTKAGKR
;
A
#
# COMPACT_ATOMS: atom_id res chain seq x y z
N MET A 1 -7.85 12.88 -15.92
CA MET A 1 -7.21 11.95 -14.97
C MET A 1 -7.89 10.61 -15.14
N THR A 2 -7.21 9.64 -15.72
CA THR A 2 -7.81 8.33 -16.01
C THR A 2 -7.87 7.54 -14.70
N PRO A 3 -9.04 7.03 -14.29
CA PRO A 3 -9.13 6.21 -13.09
C PRO A 3 -8.19 5.01 -13.20
N LEU A 4 -7.55 4.66 -12.08
CA LEU A 4 -6.63 3.54 -11.88
C LEU A 4 -7.31 2.18 -12.17
N GLY A 5 -7.69 1.91 -13.41
CA GLY A 5 -8.24 0.64 -13.90
C GLY A 5 -9.37 0.02 -13.05
N PRO A 6 -9.74 -1.26 -13.30
CA PRO A 6 -10.66 -1.99 -12.45
C PRO A 6 -9.96 -2.46 -11.17
N VAL A 7 -10.22 -1.77 -10.06
CA VAL A 7 -9.77 -2.17 -8.72
C VAL A 7 -10.63 -3.34 -8.22
N ARG A 8 -9.98 -4.42 -7.77
CA ARG A 8 -10.59 -5.57 -7.11
C ARG A 8 -10.28 -5.55 -5.62
N ALA A 9 -11.30 -5.55 -4.78
CA ALA A 9 -11.15 -5.77 -3.34
C ALA A 9 -11.48 -7.23 -3.01
N GLN A 10 -10.62 -7.89 -2.24
CA GLN A 10 -10.81 -9.28 -1.81
C GLN A 10 -10.65 -9.36 -0.29
N ALA A 11 -11.62 -9.95 0.41
CA ALA A 11 -11.54 -10.14 1.85
C ALA A 11 -10.32 -11.00 2.23
N MET A 12 -9.43 -10.48 3.08
CA MET A 12 -8.22 -11.16 3.54
C MET A 12 -7.90 -10.72 4.98
N PHE A 13 -7.59 -11.68 5.86
CA PHE A 13 -7.09 -11.45 7.23
C PHE A 13 -7.92 -10.48 8.09
N GLY A 14 -9.25 -10.54 8.00
CA GLY A 14 -10.13 -9.66 8.79
C GLY A 14 -10.33 -8.26 8.20
N GLY A 15 -9.78 -7.98 7.02
CA GLY A 15 -10.07 -6.78 6.24
C GLY A 15 -10.12 -7.08 4.73
N HIS A 16 -9.65 -6.17 3.87
CA HIS A 16 -9.74 -6.33 2.42
C HIS A 16 -8.41 -6.03 1.72
N GLY A 17 -7.85 -7.00 1.00
CA GLY A 17 -6.75 -6.77 0.06
C GLY A 17 -7.23 -6.01 -1.17
N ILE A 18 -6.49 -4.98 -1.58
CA ILE A 18 -6.76 -4.15 -2.75
C ILE A 18 -5.82 -4.59 -3.87
N PHE A 19 -6.42 -4.99 -4.99
CA PHE A 19 -5.73 -5.50 -6.16
C PHE A 19 -6.06 -4.65 -7.40
N LEU A 20 -5.03 -4.37 -8.20
CA LEU A 20 -5.18 -3.72 -9.51
C LEU A 20 -4.35 -4.50 -10.53
N GLU A 21 -4.95 -4.91 -11.66
CA GLU A 21 -4.25 -5.74 -12.67
C GLU A 21 -3.59 -7.01 -12.07
N ASP A 22 -4.27 -7.67 -11.12
CA ASP A 22 -3.75 -8.83 -10.35
C ASP A 22 -2.51 -8.52 -9.49
N LEU A 23 -2.21 -7.25 -9.27
CA LEU A 23 -1.16 -6.78 -8.36
C LEU A 23 -1.77 -6.30 -7.05
N MET A 24 -1.25 -6.82 -5.94
CA MET A 24 -1.62 -6.32 -4.62
C MET A 24 -1.03 -4.91 -4.43
N LEU A 25 -1.90 -3.91 -4.43
CA LEU A 25 -1.56 -2.52 -4.13
C LEU A 25 -1.44 -2.28 -2.64
N GLY A 26 -2.28 -2.96 -1.86
CA GLY A 26 -2.48 -2.64 -0.46
C GLY A 26 -3.51 -3.55 0.18
N LEU A 27 -3.85 -3.25 1.42
CA LEU A 27 -4.89 -3.92 2.18
C LEU A 27 -5.51 -2.97 3.19
N THR A 28 -6.78 -3.14 3.50
CA THR A 28 -7.41 -2.53 4.67
C THR A 28 -7.38 -3.53 5.80
N LEU A 29 -6.97 -3.08 7.00
CA LEU A 29 -6.93 -3.87 8.23
C LEU A 29 -7.14 -2.93 9.41
N ASP A 30 -7.98 -3.33 10.36
CA ASP A 30 -8.32 -2.54 11.57
C ASP A 30 -8.75 -1.09 11.23
N ASP A 31 -9.61 -0.94 10.21
CA ASP A 31 -10.06 0.36 9.67
C ASP A 31 -8.95 1.29 9.15
N GLN A 32 -7.74 0.76 9.00
CA GLN A 32 -6.61 1.48 8.40
C GLN A 32 -6.32 0.93 7.00
N LEU A 33 -6.05 1.84 6.06
CA LEU A 33 -5.58 1.48 4.73
C LEU A 33 -4.05 1.40 4.74
N TRP A 34 -3.53 0.28 4.24
CA TRP A 34 -2.11 0.01 4.14
C TRP A 34 -1.73 -0.13 2.67
N LEU A 35 -0.82 0.69 2.19
CA LEU A 35 -0.38 0.69 0.79
C LEU A 35 1.04 0.13 0.65
N LYS A 36 1.29 -0.59 -0.43
CA LYS A 36 2.57 -1.20 -0.70
C LYS A 36 3.61 -0.15 -1.08
N ALA A 37 4.77 -0.24 -0.46
CA ALA A 37 5.93 0.56 -0.76
C ALA A 37 7.16 -0.33 -1.00
N ASP A 38 8.10 0.20 -1.77
CA ASP A 38 9.44 -0.30 -1.95
C ASP A 38 10.45 0.82 -1.65
N ASP A 39 11.74 0.55 -1.88
CA ASP A 39 12.81 1.50 -1.59
C ASP A 39 12.72 2.81 -2.39
N LEU A 40 11.97 2.83 -3.49
CA LEU A 40 11.85 4.00 -4.36
C LEU A 40 10.73 4.94 -3.93
N ASN A 41 9.67 4.44 -3.28
CA ASN A 41 8.57 5.28 -2.82
C ASN A 41 8.42 5.35 -1.31
N ARG A 42 9.17 4.58 -0.52
CA ARG A 42 9.12 4.65 0.96
C ARG A 42 9.33 6.07 1.50
N SER A 43 10.15 6.90 0.85
CA SER A 43 10.41 8.27 1.28
C SER A 43 9.13 9.12 1.26
N LEU A 44 8.26 8.94 0.25
CA LEU A 44 6.97 9.64 0.16
C LEU A 44 6.12 9.42 1.42
N TYR A 45 6.06 8.17 1.89
CA TYR A 45 5.31 7.82 3.09
C TYR A 45 6.00 8.33 4.36
N CYS A 46 7.33 8.22 4.43
CA CYS A 46 8.13 8.70 5.56
C CYS A 46 8.03 10.23 5.74
N ASP A 47 8.13 10.97 4.64
CA ASP A 47 8.08 12.45 4.61
C ASP A 47 6.70 12.96 5.05
N ALA A 48 5.64 12.20 4.78
CA ALA A 48 4.30 12.47 5.26
C ALA A 48 4.06 12.03 6.72
N GLY A 49 5.04 11.40 7.38
CA GLY A 49 4.91 10.91 8.76
C GLY A 49 4.14 9.59 8.90
N SER A 50 3.97 8.83 7.82
CA SER A 50 3.39 7.49 7.87
C SER A 50 4.35 6.50 8.54
N HIS A 51 3.82 5.34 8.95
CA HIS A 51 4.60 4.25 9.51
C HIS A 51 4.42 2.97 8.70
N CYS A 52 5.50 2.18 8.63
CA CYS A 52 5.48 0.86 8.02
C CYS A 52 4.74 -0.14 8.93
N PHE A 53 4.02 -1.06 8.31
CA PHE A 53 3.41 -2.22 8.93
C PHE A 53 4.51 -3.17 9.38
N VAL A 54 4.64 -3.30 10.70
CA VAL A 54 5.58 -4.22 11.35
C VAL A 54 4.77 -5.27 12.09
N TYR A 55 4.92 -6.54 11.69
CA TYR A 55 4.29 -7.65 12.39
C TYR A 55 5.36 -8.58 12.97
N ARG A 56 5.01 -9.29 14.04
CA ARG A 56 5.93 -10.25 14.67
C ARG A 56 5.75 -11.62 14.02
N ARG A 57 6.78 -12.09 13.33
CA ARG A 57 6.85 -13.47 12.82
C ARG A 57 7.87 -14.26 13.63
N MET A 58 7.42 -15.31 14.33
CA MET A 58 8.28 -16.14 15.18
C MET A 58 9.12 -15.34 16.19
N GLY A 59 8.52 -14.32 16.81
CA GLY A 59 9.18 -13.45 17.78
C GLY A 59 10.10 -12.37 17.19
N LYS A 60 10.30 -12.32 15.87
CA LYS A 60 11.09 -11.27 15.19
C LYS A 60 10.18 -10.25 14.52
N PRO A 61 10.46 -8.94 14.63
CA PRO A 61 9.76 -7.93 13.83
C PRO A 61 10.11 -8.12 12.35
N VAL A 62 9.09 -8.18 11.51
CA VAL A 62 9.22 -8.25 10.06
C VAL A 62 8.41 -7.10 9.47
N GLU A 63 9.07 -6.30 8.65
CA GLU A 63 8.45 -5.23 7.88
C GLU A 63 7.98 -5.80 6.55
N LEU A 64 6.69 -5.65 6.22
CA LEU A 64 6.14 -6.15 4.95
C LEU A 64 6.21 -5.14 3.81
N GLY A 65 6.76 -3.95 4.06
CA GLY A 65 6.75 -2.86 3.08
C GLY A 65 5.34 -2.37 2.77
N PHE A 66 4.44 -2.39 3.75
CA PHE A 66 3.15 -1.72 3.65
C PHE A 66 3.15 -0.51 4.58
N TRP A 67 2.60 0.61 4.16
CA TRP A 67 2.60 1.87 4.91
C TRP A 67 1.18 2.34 5.14
N CYS A 68 0.91 2.85 6.34
CA CYS A 68 -0.43 3.30 6.72
C CYS A 68 -0.77 4.62 6.02
N VAL A 69 -1.94 4.70 5.40
CA VAL A 69 -2.49 5.96 4.91
C VAL A 69 -3.02 6.75 6.09
N LEU A 70 -2.43 7.94 6.31
CA LEU A 70 -2.84 8.81 7.41
C LEU A 70 -4.20 9.46 7.11
N PRO A 71 -5.00 9.79 8.13
CA PRO A 71 -6.27 10.51 7.96
C PRO A 71 -6.14 11.84 7.22
N GLU A 72 -4.99 12.49 7.32
CA GLU A 72 -4.69 13.75 6.61
C GLU A 72 -4.64 13.55 5.10
N ILE A 73 -4.10 12.41 4.65
CA ILE A 73 -4.07 12.02 3.22
C ILE A 73 -5.46 11.64 2.73
N TRP A 74 -6.34 11.14 3.62
CA TRP A 74 -7.75 10.93 3.28
C TRP A 74 -8.52 12.22 3.04
N ALA A 75 -8.04 13.36 3.55
CA ALA A 75 -8.69 14.65 3.37
C ALA A 75 -8.46 15.23 1.96
N ASP A 76 -7.35 14.88 1.29
CA ASP A 76 -7.07 15.28 -0.09
C ASP A 76 -7.10 14.08 -1.06
N PRO A 77 -8.12 14.00 -1.93
CA PRO A 77 -8.21 12.98 -2.97
C PRO A 77 -6.98 12.93 -3.89
N HIS A 78 -6.29 14.04 -4.14
CA HIS A 78 -5.10 14.05 -4.99
C HIS A 78 -3.93 13.33 -4.34
N ASP A 79 -3.71 13.54 -3.03
CA ASP A 79 -2.65 12.86 -2.29
C ASP A 79 -2.93 11.36 -2.21
N LEU A 80 -4.18 10.99 -1.96
CA LEU A 80 -4.60 9.59 -1.96
C LEU A 80 -4.36 8.91 -3.32
N ILE A 81 -4.69 9.59 -4.42
CA ILE A 81 -4.42 9.10 -5.78
C ILE A 81 -2.91 8.96 -6.02
N ALA A 82 -2.11 9.97 -5.66
CA ALA A 82 -0.66 9.93 -5.83
C ALA A 82 -0.03 8.76 -5.05
N TRP A 83 -0.52 8.49 -3.84
CA TRP A 83 -0.08 7.35 -3.03
C TRP A 83 -0.49 6.01 -3.64
N ALA A 84 -1.71 5.92 -4.18
CA ALA A 84 -2.18 4.71 -4.86
C ALA A 84 -1.39 4.44 -6.16
N GLU A 85 -1.13 5.46 -6.98
CA GLU A 85 -0.29 5.36 -8.18
C GLU A 85 1.14 4.94 -7.84
N SER A 86 1.70 5.51 -6.79
CA SER A 86 3.02 5.16 -6.28
C SER A 86 3.07 3.69 -5.81
N ALA A 87 2.07 3.25 -5.04
CA ALA A 87 1.96 1.86 -4.59
C ALA A 87 1.80 0.88 -5.75
N PHE A 88 1.05 1.27 -6.78
CA PHE A 88 0.90 0.48 -8.00
C PHE A 88 2.23 0.31 -8.73
N ALA A 89 3.02 1.39 -8.85
CA ALA A 89 4.34 1.34 -9.46
C ALA A 89 5.28 0.41 -8.68
N ALA A 90 5.25 0.45 -7.35
CA ALA A 90 6.01 -0.47 -6.49
C ALA A 90 5.56 -1.93 -6.67
N ALA A 91 4.25 -2.18 -6.75
CA ALA A 91 3.70 -3.52 -7.00
C ALA A 91 4.13 -4.07 -8.37
N LYS A 92 4.13 -3.23 -9.41
CA LYS A 92 4.63 -3.57 -10.75
C LYS A 92 6.11 -3.94 -10.72
N ARG A 93 6.96 -3.14 -10.06
CA ARG A 93 8.39 -3.43 -9.90
C ARG A 93 8.63 -4.73 -9.14
N THR A 94 7.88 -4.98 -8.08
CA THR A 94 7.97 -6.22 -7.31
C THR A 94 7.64 -7.46 -8.15
N LYS A 95 6.63 -7.38 -9.04
CA LYS A 95 6.31 -8.47 -9.98
C LYS A 95 7.38 -8.63 -11.06
N ALA A 96 7.91 -7.52 -11.59
CA ALA A 96 8.94 -7.54 -12.63
C ALA A 96 10.28 -8.13 -12.14
N GLY A 97 10.66 -7.87 -10.88
CA GLY A 97 11.88 -8.41 -10.28
C GLY A 97 11.81 -9.88 -9.86
N LYS A 98 10.65 -10.54 -10.00
CA LYS A 98 10.44 -11.96 -9.62
C LYS A 98 10.70 -12.95 -10.77
N ARG A 99 11.51 -12.57 -11.76
CA ARG A 99 11.73 -13.35 -12.98
C ARG A 99 13.05 -14.12 -12.96
#